data_AF-A0A6M3JJE3-F1
#
_entry.id   AF-A0A6M3JJE3-F1
#
_cell.length_a   1.000
_cell.length_b   1.000
_cell.length_c   1.000
_cell.angle_alpha   90.00
_cell.angle_beta   90.00
_cell.angle_gamma   90.00
#
_symmetry.space_group_name_H-M   'P 1'
#
loop_
_entity.id
_entity.type
_entity.pdbx_description
1 polymer ?
#
loop_
_entity_poly.entity_id
_entity_poly.type
_entity_poly.pdbx_seq_one_letter_code
_entity_poly.pdbx_strand_id
1 'polypeptide(L)' 'MMNDFQKRHLENWLESTIIWDEIDMVRQDILGVVNEHPELLGNRSWPEIRAMAEYIK' A
#
# COMPACT_ATOMS: atom_id res chain seq x y z
N MET A 1 -2.86 -10.31 -8.15
CA MET A 1 -3.97 -9.34 -7.98
C MET A 1 -4.45 -9.42 -6.53
N MET A 2 -4.64 -8.28 -5.84
CA MET A 2 -5.07 -8.26 -4.43
C MET A 2 -6.47 -8.84 -4.25
N ASN A 3 -6.66 -9.64 -3.21
CA ASN A 3 -7.98 -10.12 -2.80
C ASN A 3 -8.76 -9.06 -1.99
N ASP A 4 -10.04 -9.29 -1.76
CA ASP A 4 -10.92 -8.32 -1.10
C ASP A 4 -10.52 -8.02 0.35
N PHE A 5 -9.96 -9.01 1.05
CA PHE A 5 -9.43 -8.82 2.40
C PHE A 5 -8.25 -7.85 2.38
N GLN A 6 -7.29 -8.05 1.48
CA GLN A 6 -6.11 -7.19 1.33
C GLN A 6 -6.50 -5.77 0.94
N LYS A 7 -7.48 -5.61 0.02
CA LYS A 7 -7.99 -4.29 -0.37
C LYS A 7 -8.60 -3.56 0.83
N ARG A 8 -9.50 -4.22 1.56
CA ARG A 8 -10.15 -3.61 2.74
C ARG A 8 -9.14 -3.27 3.83
N HIS A 9 -8.15 -4.13 4.04
CA HIS A 9 -7.10 -3.89 5.01
C HIS A 9 -6.20 -2.71 4.61
N LEU A 10 -5.93 -2.52 3.31
CA LEU A 10 -5.23 -1.35 2.80
C LEU A 10 -6.04 -0.07 3.01
N GLU A 11 -7.32 -0.04 2.61
CA GLU A 11 -8.17 1.14 2.76
C GLU A 11 -8.31 1.56 4.23
N ASN A 12 -8.54 0.61 5.15
CA ASN A 12 -8.59 0.91 6.59
C ASN A 12 -7.28 1.53 7.11
N TRP A 13 -6.13 1.07 6.62
CA TRP A 13 -4.84 1.61 7.03
C TRP A 13 -4.62 3.03 6.47
N LEU A 14 -4.98 3.26 5.19
CA LEU A 14 -4.90 4.58 4.56
C LEU A 14 -5.74 5.61 5.33
N GLU A 15 -7.01 5.30 5.59
CA GLU A 15 -7.95 6.21 6.28
C GLU A 15 -7.54 6.51 7.74
N SER A 16 -6.85 5.57 8.41
CA SER A 16 -6.45 5.72 9.81
C SER A 16 -5.07 6.35 10.02
N THR A 17 -4.20 6.30 9.00
CA THR A 17 -2.78 6.64 9.16
C THR A 17 -2.32 7.78 8.26
N ILE A 18 -2.95 7.98 7.11
CA ILE A 18 -2.52 8.94 6.09
C ILE A 18 -3.38 10.21 6.17
N ILE A 19 -2.76 11.36 5.92
CA ILE A 19 -3.48 12.63 5.81
C ILE A 19 -4.42 12.54 4.60
N TRP A 20 -5.66 13.00 4.75
CA TRP A 20 -6.71 12.88 3.73
C TRP A 20 -6.26 13.28 2.31
N ASP A 21 -5.51 14.37 2.19
CA ASP A 21 -5.03 14.89 0.90
C ASP A 21 -3.93 14.03 0.24
N GLU A 22 -3.30 13.12 1.00
CA GLU A 22 -2.21 12.26 0.52
C GLU A 22 -2.69 10.82 0.22
N ILE A 23 -3.90 10.43 0.64
CA ILE A 23 -4.41 9.06 0.55
C ILE A 23 -4.31 8.52 -0.88
N ASP A 24 -4.75 9.28 -1.87
CA ASP A 24 -4.77 8.83 -3.26
C ASP A 24 -3.34 8.59 -3.80
N MET A 25 -2.41 9.49 -3.48
CA MET A 25 -1.00 9.35 -3.85
C MET A 25 -0.38 8.11 -3.21
N VAL A 26 -0.53 7.95 -1.89
CA VAL A 26 0.03 6.80 -1.16
C VAL A 26 -0.60 5.49 -1.63
N ARG A 27 -1.89 5.48 -1.96
CA ARG A 27 -2.56 4.31 -2.54
C ARG A 27 -1.92 3.91 -3.87
N GLN A 28 -1.71 4.86 -4.77
CA GLN A 28 -1.10 4.56 -6.07
C GLN A 28 0.33 4.04 -5.91
N ASP A 29 1.12 4.64 -5.03
CA ASP A 29 2.50 4.20 -4.74
C ASP A 29 2.54 2.74 -4.25
N ILE A 30 1.67 2.39 -3.28
CA ILE A 30 1.58 1.02 -2.76
C ILE A 30 1.10 0.05 -3.84
N LEU A 31 0.10 0.43 -4.63
CA LEU A 31 -0.40 -0.42 -5.70
C LEU A 31 0.65 -0.64 -6.79
N GLY A 32 1.48 0.36 -7.10
CA GLY A 32 2.61 0.24 -8.01
C GLY A 32 3.57 -0.84 -7.53
N VAL A 33 4.06 -0.72 -6.29
CA VAL A 33 4.99 -1.68 -5.70
C VAL A 33 4.37 -3.08 -5.60
N VAL A 34 3.11 -3.20 -5.18
CA VAL A 34 2.44 -4.51 -5.07
C VAL A 34 2.22 -5.17 -6.43
N ASN A 35 2.02 -4.38 -7.50
CA ASN A 35 1.88 -4.92 -8.85
C ASN A 35 3.23 -5.45 -9.38
N GLU A 36 4.33 -4.77 -9.06
CA GLU A 36 5.70 -5.20 -9.41
C GLU A 36 6.18 -6.36 -8.52
N HIS A 37 5.78 -6.36 -7.25
CA HIS A 37 6.21 -7.26 -6.19
C HIS A 37 5.02 -7.87 -5.44
N PRO A 38 4.22 -8.74 -6.08
CA PRO A 38 3.04 -9.35 -5.46
C PRO A 38 3.38 -10.21 -4.23
N GLU A 39 4.61 -10.70 -4.12
CA GLU A 39 5.12 -11.45 -2.97
C GLU A 39 5.15 -10.66 -1.66
N LEU A 40 5.08 -9.32 -1.70
CA LEU A 40 5.05 -8.50 -0.49
C LEU A 40 3.72 -8.65 0.26
N LEU A 41 2.64 -9.01 -0.46
CA LEU A 41 1.32 -9.22 0.12
C LEU A 41 1.33 -10.41 1.09
N GLY A 42 1.18 -10.12 2.39
CA GLY A 42 1.18 -11.12 3.45
C GLY A 42 2.56 -11.40 4.05
N ASN A 43 3.64 -10.91 3.43
CA ASN A 43 5.00 -10.98 3.96
C ASN A 43 5.49 -9.65 4.56
N ARG A 44 4.86 -8.53 4.19
CA ARG A 44 5.16 -7.18 4.67
C ARG A 44 3.90 -6.45 5.10
N SER A 45 4.08 -5.51 6.03
CA SER A 45 3.05 -4.56 6.45
C SER A 45 2.93 -3.38 5.48
N TRP A 46 1.80 -2.67 5.49
CA TRP A 46 1.61 -1.50 4.63
C TRP A 46 2.62 -0.37 4.85
N PRO A 47 3.04 -0.03 6.09
CA PRO A 47 4.11 0.94 6.30
C PRO A 47 5.44 0.52 5.66
N GLU A 48 5.81 -0.76 5.71
CA GLU A 48 7.02 -1.26 5.05
C GLU A 48 6.90 -1.16 3.52
N ILE A 49 5.76 -1.55 2.96
CA ILE A 49 5.51 -1.47 1.51
C ILE A 49 5.53 -0.01 1.05
N ARG A 50 4.95 0.92 1.82
CA ARG A 50 5.03 2.36 1.55
C ARG A 50 6.48 2.84 1.56
N ALA A 51 7.25 2.50 2.59
CA ALA A 51 8.65 2.91 2.67
C ALA A 51 9.42 2.42 1.43
N MET A 52 9.19 1.18 0.98
CA MET A 52 9.78 0.66 -0.25
C MET A 52 9.34 1.47 -1.49
N ALA A 53 8.08 1.88 -1.59
CA ALA A 53 7.59 2.71 -2.68
C ALA A 53 8.27 4.09 -2.74
N GLU A 54 8.70 4.64 -1.60
CA GLU A 54 9.45 5.89 -1.54
C GLU A 54 10.92 5.72 -2.01
N TYR A 55 11.52 4.53 -1.82
CA TYR A 55 12.90 4.24 -2.24
C TYR A 55 13.06 3.84 -3.71
N ILE A 56 11.99 3.34 -4.35
CA ILE A 56 12.03 2.86 -5.75
C ILE A 56 11.86 4.02 -6.76
N LYS A 57 11.40 5.20 -6.30
CA LYS A 57 11.27 6.44 -7.09
C LYS A 57 12.62 7.08 -7.41
#